data_AF-A0A2N2IQU3-F1
#
_entry.id   AF-A0A2N2IQU3-F1
#
_cell.length_a   1.000
_cell.length_b   1.000
_cell.length_c   1.000
_cell.angle_alpha   90.00
_cell.angle_beta   90.00
_cell.angle_gamma   90.00
#
_symmetry.space_group_name_H-M   'P 1'
#
loop_
_entity.id
_entity.type
_entity.pdbx_description
1 polymer ?
#
loop_
_entity_poly.entity_id
_entity_poly.type
_entity_poly.pdbx_seq_one_letter_code
_entity_poly.pdbx_strand_id
1 'polypeptide(L)'
;MPPPVPRHLLRPGLVAVVAVALVALFLTSVGKPKGEPNRAPGPEGEEPAAAADVIALLDNLQPGDSLGPGVVLAIDAPVERIVWVDVRVGDRVFGVGVGASGTGGDKPMPITTDRYEIRYGMLRGDGELAPGAFVAAAEDLASRVRRREPTVPVPVGM
;
A
#
# COMPACT_ATOMS: atom_id res chain seq x y z
N MET A 1 56.63 -35.56 -11.58
CA MET A 1 56.46 -35.12 -12.99
C MET A 1 55.00 -34.76 -13.21
N PRO A 2 54.62 -33.48 -13.36
CA PRO A 2 53.29 -33.13 -13.84
C PRO A 2 53.26 -33.11 -15.39
N PRO A 3 52.26 -33.72 -16.06
CA PRO A 3 52.05 -33.53 -17.50
C PRO A 3 51.38 -32.17 -17.81
N PRO A 4 51.55 -31.65 -19.04
CA PRO A 4 51.36 -30.24 -19.39
C PRO A 4 49.91 -29.85 -19.73
N VAL A 5 49.62 -28.57 -19.49
CA VAL A 5 48.39 -27.86 -19.90
C VAL A 5 48.37 -27.63 -21.41
N PRO A 6 47.31 -28.00 -22.16
CA PRO A 6 47.11 -27.54 -23.52
C PRO A 6 46.50 -26.14 -23.54
N ARG A 7 47.31 -25.17 -23.98
CA ARG A 7 46.88 -23.82 -24.37
C ARG A 7 46.19 -23.90 -25.73
N HIS A 8 44.86 -23.84 -25.75
CA HIS A 8 44.12 -23.53 -26.98
C HIS A 8 43.51 -22.14 -26.89
N LEU A 9 44.29 -21.19 -27.43
CA LEU A 9 43.86 -20.14 -28.37
C LEU A 9 42.34 -19.88 -28.43
N LEU A 10 41.84 -19.06 -27.52
CA LEU A 10 40.58 -18.37 -27.69
C LEU A 10 40.86 -16.96 -28.18
N ARG A 11 40.66 -16.80 -29.50
CA ARG A 11 40.73 -15.54 -30.24
C ARG A 11 39.82 -14.49 -29.58
N PRO A 12 40.31 -13.29 -29.23
CA PRO A 12 39.53 -12.27 -28.51
C PRO A 12 38.52 -11.50 -29.38
N GLY A 13 38.26 -11.94 -30.62
CA GLY A 13 37.52 -11.15 -31.61
C GLY A 13 36.01 -11.38 -31.68
N LEU A 14 35.45 -12.43 -31.05
CA LEU A 14 34.04 -12.82 -31.30
C LEU A 14 33.08 -12.64 -30.10
N VAL A 15 33.59 -12.39 -28.90
CA VAL A 15 32.75 -12.28 -27.69
C VAL A 15 32.16 -10.87 -27.53
N ALA A 16 32.76 -9.86 -28.18
CA ALA A 16 32.35 -8.47 -28.03
C ALA A 16 30.98 -8.14 -28.67
N VAL A 17 30.54 -8.88 -29.70
CA VAL A 17 29.31 -8.54 -30.42
C VAL A 17 28.05 -9.10 -29.74
N VAL A 18 28.15 -10.24 -29.04
CA VAL A 18 26.99 -10.84 -28.33
C VAL A 18 26.70 -10.11 -27.02
N ALA A 19 27.73 -9.59 -26.33
CA ALA A 19 27.54 -8.82 -25.10
C ALA A 19 26.82 -7.48 -25.32
N VAL A 20 27.07 -6.80 -26.44
CA VAL A 20 26.42 -5.50 -26.75
C VAL A 20 24.95 -5.67 -27.12
N ALA A 21 24.58 -6.78 -27.79
CA ALA A 21 23.18 -7.06 -28.14
C ALA A 21 22.32 -7.39 -26.91
N LEU A 22 22.87 -8.04 -25.88
CA LEU A 22 22.13 -8.35 -24.65
C LEU A 22 21.94 -7.13 -23.74
N VAL A 23 22.88 -6.18 -23.72
CA VAL A 23 22.73 -4.93 -22.97
C VAL A 23 21.70 -4.00 -23.64
N ALA A 24 21.62 -3.99 -24.97
CA ALA A 24 20.61 -3.20 -25.69
C ALA A 24 19.19 -3.72 -25.47
N LEU A 25 18.99 -5.04 -25.31
CA LEU A 25 17.66 -5.62 -25.07
C LEU A 25 17.19 -5.45 -23.61
N PHE A 26 18.11 -5.37 -22.65
CA PHE A 26 17.77 -5.09 -21.25
C PHE A 26 17.45 -3.60 -20.99
N LEU A 27 17.92 -2.69 -21.84
CA LEU A 27 17.65 -1.25 -21.70
C LEU A 27 16.31 -0.81 -22.32
N THR A 28 15.68 -1.61 -23.19
CA THR A 28 14.37 -1.27 -23.77
C THR A 28 13.17 -1.87 -23.04
N SER A 29 13.40 -2.72 -22.02
CA SER A 29 12.35 -3.31 -21.19
C SER A 29 12.13 -2.58 -19.86
N VAL A 30 12.56 -1.31 -19.76
CA VAL A 30 12.03 -0.40 -18.73
C VAL A 30 10.63 -0.01 -19.20
N GLY A 31 9.69 -0.94 -19.02
CA GLY A 31 8.28 -0.62 -18.94
C GLY A 31 8.18 0.56 -17.98
N LYS A 32 7.65 1.67 -18.50
CA LYS A 32 7.36 2.90 -17.76
C LYS A 32 6.98 2.51 -16.34
N PRO A 33 7.59 3.11 -15.28
CA PRO A 33 7.00 3.01 -13.97
C PRO A 33 5.55 3.46 -14.17
N LYS A 34 4.63 2.49 -14.05
CA LYS A 34 3.20 2.74 -13.97
C LYS A 34 3.14 3.56 -12.71
N GLY A 35 3.11 4.88 -12.89
CA GLY A 35 3.15 5.81 -11.79
C GLY A 35 2.15 5.29 -10.78
N GLU A 36 2.63 5.10 -9.55
CA GLU A 36 1.80 5.40 -8.40
C GLU A 36 0.97 6.64 -8.77
N PRO A 37 -0.32 6.69 -8.44
CA PRO A 37 -1.02 7.95 -8.46
C PRO A 37 -0.29 8.85 -7.46
N ASN A 38 0.72 9.55 -7.97
CA ASN A 38 1.27 10.76 -7.43
C ASN A 38 0.10 11.73 -7.57
N ARG A 39 -0.83 11.65 -6.62
CA ARG A 39 -1.96 12.57 -6.51
C ARG A 39 -1.30 13.90 -6.24
N ALA A 40 -1.14 14.67 -7.32
CA ALA A 40 -0.75 16.06 -7.24
C ALA A 40 -1.64 16.71 -6.18
N PRO A 41 -1.10 17.61 -5.34
CA PRO A 41 -1.91 18.38 -4.41
C PRO A 41 -2.87 19.22 -5.25
N GLY A 42 -4.07 18.70 -5.47
CA GLY A 42 -5.20 19.47 -5.95
C GLY A 42 -5.59 20.46 -4.86
N PRO A 43 -6.29 21.55 -5.22
CA PRO A 43 -6.80 22.49 -4.23
C PRO A 43 -7.62 21.70 -3.21
N GLU A 44 -7.50 22.05 -1.94
CA GLU A 44 -8.23 21.51 -0.79
C GLU A 44 -9.75 21.57 -1.06
N GLY A 45 -10.27 20.62 -1.81
CA GLY A 45 -11.68 20.25 -1.77
C GLY A 45 -11.80 19.29 -0.61
N GLU A 46 -12.61 19.63 0.39
CA GLU A 46 -13.01 18.71 1.45
C GLU A 46 -13.33 17.36 0.81
N GLU A 47 -12.52 16.34 1.09
CA GLU A 47 -12.85 15.00 0.62
C GLU A 47 -14.21 14.63 1.24
N PRO A 48 -15.15 14.12 0.43
CA PRO A 48 -16.48 13.82 0.94
C PRO A 48 -16.35 12.82 2.09
N ALA A 49 -17.00 13.11 3.21
CA ALA A 49 -16.98 12.23 4.37
C ALA A 49 -17.62 10.87 4.05
N ALA A 50 -17.17 9.84 4.77
CA ALA A 50 -17.71 8.49 4.65
C ALA A 50 -19.24 8.43 4.91
N ALA A 51 -19.92 7.61 4.11
CA ALA A 51 -21.34 7.33 4.27
C ALA A 51 -21.63 6.47 5.53
N ALA A 52 -22.89 6.46 5.98
CA ALA A 52 -23.28 5.81 7.23
C ALA A 52 -23.05 4.28 7.26
N ASP A 53 -23.10 3.63 6.10
CA ASP A 53 -22.80 2.20 5.93
C ASP A 53 -21.31 1.89 6.14
N VAL A 54 -20.42 2.76 5.65
CA VAL A 54 -18.98 2.71 5.96
C VAL A 54 -18.75 2.88 7.46
N ILE A 55 -19.35 3.89 8.08
CA ILE A 55 -19.24 4.13 9.52
C ILE A 55 -19.75 2.91 10.32
N ALA A 56 -20.85 2.30 9.91
CA ALA A 56 -21.39 1.09 10.55
C ALA A 56 -20.44 -0.12 10.41
N LEU A 57 -19.75 -0.26 9.27
CA LEU A 57 -18.71 -1.28 9.06
C LEU A 57 -17.49 -1.03 9.97
N LEU A 58 -17.11 0.23 10.16
CA LEU A 58 -15.99 0.63 11.03
C LEU A 58 -16.36 0.66 12.52
N ASP A 59 -17.45 0.01 12.91
CA ASP A 59 -17.93 -0.06 14.30
C ASP A 59 -18.20 1.32 14.91
N ASN A 60 -18.84 2.19 14.11
CA ASN A 60 -19.18 3.58 14.44
C ASN A 60 -17.98 4.48 14.74
N LEU A 61 -16.77 4.13 14.29
CA LEU A 61 -15.57 4.96 14.42
C LEU A 61 -15.82 6.40 13.92
N GLN A 62 -15.41 7.39 14.70
CA GLN A 62 -15.54 8.82 14.40
C GLN A 62 -14.19 9.55 14.46
N PRO A 63 -14.07 10.73 13.80
CA PRO A 63 -13.02 11.69 14.11
C PRO A 63 -12.95 11.99 15.61
N GLY A 64 -11.74 11.96 16.16
CA GLY A 64 -11.47 12.12 17.59
C GLY A 64 -11.35 10.80 18.35
N ASP A 65 -11.83 9.68 17.80
CA ASP A 65 -11.67 8.36 18.43
C ASP A 65 -10.22 7.86 18.35
N SER A 66 -9.88 6.97 19.27
CA SER A 66 -8.60 6.26 19.22
C SER A 66 -8.62 5.11 18.21
N LEU A 67 -7.51 4.97 17.47
CA LEU A 67 -7.23 3.83 16.62
C LEU A 67 -5.77 3.39 16.82
N GLY A 68 -5.56 2.27 17.51
CA GLY A 68 -4.24 1.90 18.03
C GLY A 68 -3.66 3.01 18.94
N PRO A 69 -2.40 3.44 18.74
CA PRO A 69 -1.79 4.55 19.51
C PRO A 69 -2.16 5.95 18.97
N GLY A 70 -2.96 6.04 17.90
CA GLY A 70 -3.29 7.30 17.23
C GLY A 70 -4.71 7.76 17.46
N VAL A 71 -4.99 8.96 16.93
CA VAL A 71 -6.32 9.60 16.95
C VAL A 71 -6.81 9.75 15.51
N VAL A 72 -8.05 9.35 15.25
CA VAL A 72 -8.70 9.52 13.95
C VAL A 72 -8.92 11.00 13.67
N LEU A 73 -8.49 11.48 12.51
CA LEU A 73 -8.71 12.84 12.04
C LEU A 73 -9.89 12.91 11.07
N ALA A 74 -9.96 11.95 10.15
CA ALA A 74 -10.97 11.90 9.10
C ALA A 74 -11.23 10.46 8.66
N ILE A 75 -12.40 10.24 8.09
CA ILE A 75 -12.79 9.00 7.42
C ILE A 75 -13.37 9.40 6.07
N ASP A 76 -12.62 9.08 5.02
CA ASP A 76 -12.94 9.51 3.67
C ASP A 76 -13.98 8.60 3.02
N ALA A 77 -14.75 9.13 2.09
CA ALA A 77 -15.59 8.31 1.23
C ALA A 77 -14.74 7.27 0.45
N PRO A 78 -15.32 6.12 0.07
CA PRO A 78 -14.61 5.14 -0.73
C PRO A 78 -14.06 5.74 -2.03
N VAL A 79 -12.73 5.67 -2.21
CA VAL A 79 -12.03 6.03 -3.45
C VAL A 79 -11.30 4.79 -3.95
N GLU A 80 -11.48 4.47 -5.24
CA GLU A 80 -10.95 3.22 -5.82
C GLU A 80 -11.34 1.97 -5.01
N ARG A 81 -12.56 1.97 -4.44
CA ARG A 81 -13.09 0.88 -3.60
C ARG A 81 -12.41 0.70 -2.24
N ILE A 82 -11.67 1.72 -1.80
CA ILE A 82 -10.98 1.75 -0.52
C ILE A 82 -11.45 2.96 0.27
N VAL A 83 -11.86 2.74 1.52
CA VAL A 83 -12.08 3.80 2.50
C VAL A 83 -10.78 4.05 3.22
N TRP A 84 -10.38 5.31 3.34
CA TRP A 84 -9.19 5.71 4.09
C TRP A 84 -9.58 6.36 5.41
N VAL A 85 -8.86 5.97 6.47
CA VAL A 85 -8.95 6.57 7.80
C VAL A 85 -7.64 7.27 8.06
N ASP A 86 -7.67 8.60 8.17
CA ASP A 86 -6.51 9.40 8.52
C ASP A 86 -6.30 9.36 10.04
N VAL A 87 -5.11 8.95 10.46
CA VAL A 87 -4.73 8.73 11.86
C VAL A 87 -3.52 9.58 12.19
N ARG A 88 -3.62 10.37 13.26
CA ARG A 88 -2.51 11.15 13.80
C ARG A 88 -1.82 10.45 14.95
N VAL A 89 -0.49 10.37 14.90
CA VAL A 89 0.38 9.93 15.99
C VAL A 89 1.49 10.95 16.15
N GLY A 90 1.46 11.71 17.26
CA GLY A 90 2.34 12.87 17.42
C GLY A 90 2.11 13.90 16.31
N ASP A 91 3.18 14.30 15.62
CA ASP A 91 3.17 15.28 14.53
C ASP A 91 3.01 14.65 13.13
N ARG A 92 2.83 13.32 13.06
CA ARG A 92 2.64 12.58 11.81
C ARG A 92 1.19 12.19 11.62
N VAL A 93 0.74 12.22 10.38
CA VAL A 93 -0.55 11.68 9.95
C VAL A 93 -0.30 10.56 8.97
N PHE A 94 -1.01 9.46 9.12
CA PHE A 94 -1.02 8.39 8.13
C PHE A 94 -2.40 7.83 7.85
N GLY A 95 -2.58 7.30 6.64
CA GLY A 95 -3.83 6.68 6.22
C GLY A 95 -3.80 5.17 6.44
N VAL A 96 -4.86 4.64 7.04
CA VAL A 96 -5.17 3.21 7.10
C VAL A 96 -6.39 2.94 6.21
N GLY A 97 -6.21 2.11 5.19
CA GLY A 97 -7.22 1.83 4.17
C GLY A 97 -7.94 0.51 4.42
N VAL A 98 -9.25 0.49 4.20
CA VAL A 98 -10.07 -0.74 4.15
C VAL A 98 -10.66 -0.85 2.75
N GLY A 99 -10.42 -1.96 2.06
CA GLY A 99 -11.03 -2.26 0.77
C GLY A 99 -11.68 -3.63 0.78
N ALA A 100 -12.66 -3.87 -0.09
CA ALA A 100 -13.19 -5.23 -0.27
C ALA A 100 -12.10 -6.20 -0.74
N SER A 101 -12.18 -7.48 -0.37
CA SER A 101 -11.21 -8.48 -0.81
C SER A 101 -11.08 -8.51 -2.33
N GLY A 102 -9.85 -8.59 -2.84
CA GLY A 102 -9.54 -8.53 -4.27
C GLY A 102 -9.44 -7.11 -4.85
N THR A 103 -9.59 -6.06 -4.02
CA THR A 103 -9.18 -4.69 -4.39
C THR A 103 -7.65 -4.53 -4.30
N GLY A 104 -6.94 -5.56 -3.83
CA GLY A 104 -5.48 -5.62 -3.75
C GLY A 104 -4.92 -5.98 -5.10
N GLY A 105 -4.08 -5.10 -5.64
CA GLY A 105 -3.12 -5.54 -6.65
C GLY A 105 -2.15 -6.57 -6.06
N ASP A 106 -1.14 -6.97 -6.83
CA ASP A 106 -0.25 -8.09 -6.51
C ASP A 106 0.67 -7.91 -5.28
N LYS A 107 0.47 -6.86 -4.47
CA LYS A 107 1.28 -6.61 -3.27
C LYS A 107 0.76 -7.48 -2.11
N PRO A 108 1.64 -8.14 -1.35
CA PRO A 108 1.22 -8.89 -0.17
C PRO A 108 0.57 -7.93 0.84
N MET A 109 -0.68 -8.22 1.19
CA MET A 109 -1.44 -7.43 2.15
C MET A 109 -1.15 -7.94 3.57
N PRO A 110 -0.75 -7.07 4.51
CA PRO A 110 -0.31 -7.50 5.82
C PRO A 110 -1.47 -8.00 6.69
N ILE A 111 -2.70 -7.51 6.47
CA ILE A 111 -3.87 -7.85 7.28
C ILE A 111 -5.09 -8.03 6.39
N THR A 112 -5.75 -9.18 6.52
CA THR A 112 -7.00 -9.49 5.84
C THR A 112 -8.08 -9.95 6.83
N THR A 113 -9.32 -9.89 6.36
CA THR A 113 -10.53 -10.41 6.97
C THR A 113 -11.24 -11.30 5.96
N ASP A 114 -12.43 -11.82 6.27
CA ASP A 114 -13.15 -12.68 5.33
C ASP A 114 -13.57 -11.91 4.07
N ARG A 115 -13.98 -10.64 4.23
CA ARG A 115 -14.53 -9.84 3.12
C ARG A 115 -13.73 -8.59 2.77
N TYR A 116 -12.73 -8.25 3.55
CA TYR A 116 -11.95 -7.02 3.39
C TYR A 116 -10.43 -7.23 3.57
N GLU A 117 -9.68 -6.31 2.99
CA GLU A 117 -8.24 -6.15 3.12
C GLU A 117 -7.92 -4.80 3.77
N ILE A 118 -6.89 -4.80 4.62
CA ILE A 118 -6.47 -3.60 5.35
C ILE A 118 -5.05 -3.22 4.93
N ARG A 119 -4.85 -1.93 4.68
CA ARG A 119 -3.60 -1.34 4.17
C ARG A 119 -3.21 -0.12 4.97
N TYR A 120 -1.96 0.29 4.83
CA TYR A 120 -1.48 1.58 5.26
C TYR A 120 -0.68 2.19 4.11
N GLY A 121 -0.69 3.51 3.93
CA GLY A 121 0.00 4.07 2.77
C GLY A 121 0.05 5.57 2.56
N MET A 122 -0.79 6.37 3.22
CA MET A 122 -0.65 7.83 3.16
C MET A 122 0.19 8.29 4.35
N LEU A 123 1.14 9.20 4.15
CA LEU A 123 2.00 9.75 5.20
C LEU A 123 2.16 11.24 4.97
N ARG A 124 1.86 12.05 6.00
CA ARG A 124 1.98 13.51 6.01
C ARG A 124 2.60 13.97 7.34
N GLY A 125 3.15 15.19 7.36
CA GLY A 125 3.75 15.82 8.55
C GLY A 125 5.23 15.50 8.74
N ASP A 126 5.85 16.17 9.73
CA ASP A 126 7.26 16.06 10.08
C ASP A 126 7.48 15.15 11.31
N GLY A 127 8.72 14.71 11.55
CA GLY A 127 9.10 13.92 12.75
C GLY A 127 9.33 12.42 12.47
N GLU A 128 9.69 11.65 13.49
CA GLU A 128 9.90 10.20 13.34
C GLU A 128 8.61 9.46 13.66
N LEU A 129 8.17 8.59 12.75
CA LEU A 129 7.00 7.75 13.04
C LEU A 129 7.46 6.44 13.68
N ALA A 130 6.88 6.10 14.82
CA ALA A 130 7.08 4.81 15.46
C ALA A 130 6.67 3.66 14.51
N PRO A 131 7.59 2.76 14.10
CA PRO A 131 7.29 1.73 13.11
C PRO A 131 6.11 0.81 13.47
N GLY A 132 5.88 0.58 14.77
CA GLY A 132 4.76 -0.22 15.25
C GLY A 132 3.39 0.46 15.23
N ALA A 133 3.33 1.79 15.04
CA ALA A 133 2.08 2.54 15.11
C ALA A 133 1.13 2.21 13.97
N PHE A 134 1.65 2.04 12.74
CA PHE A 134 0.83 1.65 11.58
C PHE A 134 0.18 0.29 11.79
N VAL A 135 0.97 -0.69 12.22
CA VAL A 135 0.53 -2.07 12.38
C VAL A 135 -0.52 -2.13 13.48
N ALA A 136 -0.29 -1.44 14.60
CA ALA A 136 -1.26 -1.38 15.69
C ALA A 136 -2.59 -0.72 15.28
N ALA A 137 -2.55 0.40 14.55
CA ALA A 137 -3.76 1.05 14.05
C ALA A 137 -4.49 0.19 13.01
N ALA A 138 -3.75 -0.49 12.13
CA ALA A 138 -4.32 -1.38 11.13
C ALA A 138 -4.95 -2.64 11.74
N GLU A 139 -4.33 -3.25 12.76
CA GLU A 139 -4.92 -4.39 13.48
C GLU A 139 -6.16 -4.00 14.29
N ASP A 140 -6.18 -2.81 14.90
CA ASP A 140 -7.36 -2.29 15.60
C ASP A 140 -8.51 -2.05 14.59
N LEU A 141 -8.22 -1.45 13.44
CA LEU A 141 -9.20 -1.26 12.37
C LEU A 141 -9.72 -2.59 11.83
N ALA A 142 -8.83 -3.55 11.59
CA ALA A 142 -9.20 -4.90 11.17
C ALA A 142 -10.10 -5.58 12.22
N SER A 143 -9.78 -5.42 13.50
CA SER A 143 -10.58 -5.96 14.60
C SER A 143 -11.98 -5.37 14.66
N ARG A 144 -12.13 -4.06 14.39
CA ARG A 144 -13.43 -3.39 14.24
C ARG A 144 -14.21 -3.97 13.06
N VAL A 145 -13.58 -4.07 11.90
CA VAL A 145 -14.20 -4.64 10.68
C VAL A 145 -14.66 -6.08 10.91
N ARG A 146 -13.81 -6.94 11.49
CA ARG A 146 -14.15 -8.35 11.81
C ARG A 146 -15.40 -8.48 12.68
N ARG A 147 -15.63 -7.55 13.62
CA ARG A 147 -16.84 -7.57 14.48
C ARG A 147 -18.10 -7.24 13.70
N ARG A 148 -18.01 -6.37 12.70
CA ARG A 148 -19.16 -5.81 11.99
C ARG A 148 -19.47 -6.55 10.70
N GLU A 149 -18.46 -7.11 10.05
CA GLU A 149 -18.62 -7.76 8.76
C GLU A 149 -19.68 -8.88 8.72
N PRO A 150 -19.96 -9.66 9.78
CA PRO A 150 -21.01 -10.67 9.68
C PRO A 150 -22.42 -10.07 9.58
N THR A 151 -22.60 -8.80 9.97
CA THR A 151 -23.92 -8.16 10.16
C THR A 151 -24.13 -6.92 9.31
N VAL A 152 -23.06 -6.31 8.81
CA VAL A 152 -23.11 -5.11 7.97
C VAL A 152 -22.91 -5.51 6.51
N PRO A 153 -23.81 -5.11 5.59
CA PRO A 153 -23.60 -5.33 4.15
C PRO A 153 -22.35 -4.59 3.67
N VAL A 154 -21.81 -5.00 2.52
CA VAL A 154 -20.68 -4.29 1.92
C VAL A 154 -21.11 -2.85 1.60
N PRO A 155 -20.39 -1.82 2.09
CA PRO A 155 -20.76 -0.42 1.83
C PRO A 155 -20.77 -0.08 0.35
N VAL A 156 -21.63 0.86 -0.04
CA VAL A 156 -21.73 1.32 -1.42
C VAL A 156 -20.42 1.99 -1.83
N GLY A 157 -19.86 1.55 -2.96
CA GLY A 157 -18.62 2.10 -3.50
C GLY A 157 -17.35 1.33 -3.10
N MET A 158 -17.45 0.28 -2.28
CA MET A 158 -16.39 -0.68 -1.95
C MET A 158 -16.49 -1.98 -2.77
#